data_AF-A0A653ZQG0-F1
#
_entry.id   AF-A0A653ZQG0-F1
#
_cell.length_a   1.000
_cell.length_b   1.000
_cell.length_c   1.000
_cell.angle_alpha   90.00
_cell.angle_beta   90.00
_cell.angle_gamma   90.00
#
_symmetry.space_group_name_H-M   'P 1'
#
loop_
_entity.id
_entity.type
_entity.pdbx_description
1 polymer ?
#
loop_
_entity_poly.entity_id
_entity_poly.type
_entity_poly.pdbx_seq_one_letter_code
_entity_poly.pdbx_strand_id
1 'polypeptide(L)'
;MLVSSQKNQFEDLLKKLSANLSITRSQHEAAVESYKAVGKYLSSESSPLSQYEPYVQPQGSFIIGTTIQSIEEDGDIDLDVVCEFKRKKTTWTQYHLKNAVGDHLKAHGTYEKLLDEEGRRCWTLKYREEGLKNQRYHMDILPAIVTDGYSYILENSFKNLMDEDYDKLQLSITDKEKNNYYVSTFPEEWLQSNPYGYAKWFMKKALLVGIGFKNLYSLNESVKPTPDYQEERLPLQRVVQLLKRHRDIYFSKEQNDDVRKQKPISCIITTLAARAYRGEAHLIDAMWGVINRMRGEIEFKYVLEYGKEVEWISNPVNASENFADRWNDKDSYRKDNFYRWLDQLSIDLDDAENKTGLKNISESLSSSFGRKPVEAAFGQMADHMRDLTNSGNNNIDRNNGLVGLATAGLTSINPIKKHDFYGKTEEE
;
A
#
# COMPACT_ATOMS: atom_id res chain seq x y z
N MET A 1 1.45 -5.92 28.67
CA MET A 1 0.11 -5.35 28.43
C MET A 1 0.10 -3.93 28.96
N LEU A 2 0.02 -2.96 28.06
CA LEU A 2 -0.12 -1.55 28.43
C LEU A 2 -1.40 -1.29 29.24
N VAL A 3 -1.34 -0.33 30.16
CA VAL A 3 -2.55 0.23 30.78
C VAL A 3 -3.38 0.90 29.67
N SER A 4 -4.72 0.86 29.75
CA SER A 4 -5.64 1.31 28.69
C SER A 4 -5.32 2.70 28.11
N SER A 5 -4.83 3.61 28.94
CA SER A 5 -4.44 4.97 28.55
C SER A 5 -3.09 5.06 27.84
N GLN A 6 -2.10 4.24 28.22
CA GLN A 6 -0.82 4.12 27.48
C GLN A 6 -1.03 3.51 26.10
N LYS A 7 -1.93 2.51 26.02
CA LYS A 7 -2.35 1.90 24.76
C LYS A 7 -2.94 2.94 23.79
N ASN A 8 -3.78 3.85 24.29
CA ASN A 8 -4.36 4.93 23.48
C ASN A 8 -3.30 5.92 22.94
N GLN A 9 -2.30 6.27 23.75
CA GLN A 9 -1.21 7.15 23.30
C GLN A 9 -0.34 6.48 22.25
N PHE A 10 0.00 5.21 22.44
CA PHE A 10 0.77 4.45 21.46
C PHE A 10 -0.02 4.23 20.17
N GLU A 11 -1.33 4.00 20.26
CA GLU A 11 -2.22 3.92 19.10
C GLU A 11 -2.25 5.24 18.31
N ASP A 12 -2.35 6.38 19.00
CA ASP A 12 -2.32 7.71 18.37
C ASP A 12 -0.97 7.97 17.67
N LEU A 13 0.13 7.58 18.31
CA LEU A 13 1.47 7.64 17.72
C LEU A 13 1.57 6.81 16.44
N LEU A 14 1.10 5.56 16.46
CA LEU A 14 1.09 4.69 15.26
C LEU A 14 0.20 5.25 14.15
N LYS A 15 -0.94 5.89 14.48
CA LYS A 15 -1.82 6.54 13.50
C LYS A 15 -1.12 7.72 12.83
N LYS A 16 -0.47 8.58 13.61
CA LYS A 16 0.32 9.73 13.10
C LYS A 16 1.51 9.27 12.28
N LEU A 17 2.23 8.25 12.75
CA LEU A 17 3.31 7.60 12.00
C LEU A 17 2.79 7.13 10.63
N SER A 18 1.74 6.29 10.61
CA SER A 18 1.12 5.81 9.36
C SER A 18 0.66 6.94 8.44
N ALA A 19 0.13 8.04 8.98
CA ALA A 19 -0.23 9.21 8.20
C ALA A 19 1.01 9.85 7.53
N ASN A 20 2.13 9.97 8.26
CA ASN A 20 3.39 10.49 7.74
C ASN A 20 4.06 9.53 6.73
N LEU A 21 3.74 8.24 6.78
CA LEU A 21 4.20 7.26 5.76
C LEU A 21 3.41 7.35 4.46
N SER A 22 2.18 7.85 4.53
CA SER A 22 1.26 7.88 3.40
C SER A 22 1.64 8.95 2.39
N ILE A 23 1.27 8.76 1.13
CA ILE A 23 1.38 9.85 0.15
C ILE A 23 0.48 11.02 0.55
N THR A 24 0.96 12.23 0.30
CA THR A 24 0.22 13.48 0.53
C THR A 24 -0.92 13.67 -0.50
N ARG A 25 -1.89 14.54 -0.20
CA ARG A 25 -2.94 14.92 -1.16
C ARG A 25 -2.34 15.43 -2.48
N SER A 26 -1.32 16.29 -2.41
CA SER A 26 -0.64 16.80 -3.61
C SER A 26 0.05 15.71 -4.43
N GLN A 27 0.65 14.70 -3.78
CA GLN A 27 1.24 13.55 -4.46
C GLN A 27 0.18 12.71 -5.15
N HIS A 28 -0.93 12.45 -4.46
CA HIS A 28 -2.06 11.73 -5.02
C HIS A 28 -2.65 12.45 -6.23
N GLU A 29 -2.92 13.74 -6.13
CA GLU A 29 -3.44 14.56 -7.24
C GLU A 29 -2.48 14.58 -8.43
N ALA A 30 -1.17 14.71 -8.18
CA ALA A 30 -0.15 14.64 -9.23
C ALA A 30 -0.09 13.27 -9.91
N ALA A 31 -0.19 12.17 -9.16
CA ALA A 31 -0.28 10.82 -9.71
C ALA A 31 -1.52 10.65 -10.58
N VAL A 32 -2.68 11.15 -10.10
CA VAL A 32 -3.95 11.13 -10.83
C VAL A 32 -3.89 11.91 -12.13
N GLU A 33 -3.34 13.11 -12.10
CA GLU A 33 -3.14 13.94 -13.29
C GLU A 33 -2.27 13.21 -14.33
N SER A 34 -1.17 12.59 -13.89
CA SER A 34 -0.22 11.98 -14.81
C SER A 34 -0.73 10.72 -15.48
N TYR A 35 -1.34 9.77 -14.76
CA TYR A 35 -1.87 8.60 -15.47
C TYR A 35 -3.06 8.96 -16.36
N LYS A 36 -3.84 10.00 -16.01
CA LYS A 36 -4.89 10.53 -16.89
C LYS A 36 -4.31 11.18 -18.15
N ALA A 37 -3.18 11.88 -18.04
CA ALA A 37 -2.47 12.43 -19.20
C ALA A 37 -1.97 11.32 -20.14
N VAL A 38 -1.34 10.27 -19.59
CA VAL A 38 -0.96 9.07 -20.36
C VAL A 38 -2.19 8.43 -20.98
N GLY A 39 -3.24 8.21 -20.21
CA GLY A 39 -4.49 7.64 -20.67
C GLY A 39 -5.07 8.41 -21.86
N LYS A 40 -5.16 9.74 -21.75
CA LYS A 40 -5.62 10.62 -22.83
C LYS A 40 -4.75 10.52 -24.08
N TYR A 41 -3.43 10.42 -23.92
CA TYR A 41 -2.52 10.27 -25.06
C TYR A 41 -2.71 8.92 -25.76
N LEU A 42 -2.78 7.83 -25.00
CA LEU A 42 -2.99 6.48 -25.52
C LEU A 42 -4.36 6.30 -26.20
N SER A 43 -5.40 6.98 -25.70
CA SER A 43 -6.79 6.84 -26.17
C SER A 43 -7.31 7.97 -27.07
N SER A 44 -6.51 9.01 -27.33
CA SER A 44 -6.90 10.15 -28.20
C SER A 44 -7.42 9.69 -29.56
N GLU A 45 -8.34 10.44 -30.18
CA GLU A 45 -8.90 10.08 -31.50
C GLU A 45 -7.81 9.92 -32.58
N SER A 46 -6.74 10.72 -32.50
CA SER A 46 -5.57 10.64 -33.37
C SER A 46 -4.62 9.48 -33.05
N SER A 47 -4.81 8.78 -31.93
CA SER A 47 -4.00 7.63 -31.55
C SER A 47 -4.24 6.48 -32.53
N PRO A 48 -3.19 5.79 -33.01
CA PRO A 48 -3.36 4.56 -33.80
C PRO A 48 -4.04 3.44 -32.98
N LEU A 49 -4.07 3.59 -31.65
CA LEU A 49 -4.67 2.64 -30.72
C LEU A 49 -6.17 2.91 -30.49
N SER A 50 -6.71 4.08 -30.85
CA SER A 50 -8.08 4.50 -30.52
C SER A 50 -9.16 3.50 -30.97
N GLN A 51 -8.96 2.87 -32.13
CA GLN A 51 -9.83 1.83 -32.69
C GLN A 51 -9.99 0.58 -31.79
N TYR A 52 -9.08 0.37 -30.84
CA TYR A 52 -9.11 -0.73 -29.90
C TYR A 52 -9.68 -0.35 -28.52
N GLU A 53 -10.12 0.90 -28.39
CA GLU A 53 -10.70 1.49 -27.18
C GLU A 53 -9.80 1.30 -25.93
N PRO A 54 -8.54 1.76 -25.94
CA PRO A 54 -7.66 1.63 -24.78
C PRO A 54 -8.16 2.51 -23.64
N TYR A 55 -8.07 2.00 -22.43
CA TYR A 55 -8.50 2.67 -21.22
C TYR A 55 -7.48 2.47 -20.10
N VAL A 56 -7.02 3.57 -19.49
CA VAL A 56 -5.98 3.54 -18.47
C VAL A 56 -6.57 3.80 -17.09
N GLN A 57 -6.31 2.90 -16.16
CA GLN A 57 -6.77 2.98 -14.78
C GLN A 57 -5.69 2.54 -13.79
N PRO A 58 -5.68 3.10 -12.56
CA PRO A 58 -4.72 2.70 -11.55
C PRO A 58 -5.04 1.32 -10.98
N GLN A 59 -4.01 0.63 -10.49
CA GLN A 59 -4.15 -0.65 -9.78
C GLN A 59 -3.24 -0.71 -8.55
N GLY A 60 -3.14 -1.89 -7.96
CA GLY A 60 -2.16 -2.17 -6.91
C GLY A 60 -2.38 -1.35 -5.65
N SER A 61 -1.27 -0.92 -5.03
CA SER A 61 -1.31 -0.26 -3.72
C SER A 61 -2.05 1.08 -3.72
N PHE A 62 -2.14 1.73 -4.89
CA PHE A 62 -2.81 3.00 -5.08
C PHE A 62 -4.32 2.88 -4.83
N ILE A 63 -4.98 1.92 -5.49
CA ILE A 63 -6.45 1.78 -5.41
C ILE A 63 -6.95 1.21 -4.09
N ILE A 64 -6.11 0.48 -3.36
CA ILE A 64 -6.45 -0.03 -2.02
C ILE A 64 -5.96 0.89 -0.88
N GLY A 65 -5.40 2.06 -1.20
CA GLY A 65 -5.01 3.07 -0.23
C GLY A 65 -3.81 2.70 0.66
N THR A 66 -2.92 1.82 0.18
CA THR A 66 -1.74 1.33 0.94
C THR A 66 -0.40 1.78 0.36
N THR A 67 -0.40 2.73 -0.58
CA THR A 67 0.82 3.40 -1.05
C THR A 67 1.54 4.08 0.12
N ILE A 68 2.85 3.90 0.18
CA ILE A 68 3.73 4.55 1.15
C ILE A 68 4.80 5.34 0.40
N GLN A 69 5.29 6.42 1.01
CA GLN A 69 6.45 7.15 0.51
C GLN A 69 7.71 6.27 0.60
N SER A 70 8.69 6.53 -0.26
CA SER A 70 9.99 5.86 -0.20
C SER A 70 10.70 6.10 1.15
N ILE A 71 11.69 5.27 1.49
CA ILE A 71 12.63 5.53 2.59
C ILE A 71 13.64 6.63 2.23
N GLU A 72 13.95 6.75 0.94
CA GLU A 72 14.82 7.79 0.41
C GLU A 72 14.02 9.09 0.25
N GLU A 73 14.61 10.22 0.64
CA GLU A 73 13.94 11.52 0.62
C GLU A 73 13.50 11.97 -0.77
N ASP A 74 14.23 11.51 -1.80
CA ASP A 74 13.95 11.78 -3.21
C ASP A 74 13.50 10.51 -3.96
N GLY A 75 13.10 9.46 -3.24
CA GLY A 75 12.72 8.18 -3.83
C GLY A 75 11.33 8.20 -4.47
N ASP A 76 11.18 7.41 -5.52
CA ASP A 76 9.97 7.38 -6.33
C ASP A 76 8.80 6.69 -5.61
N ILE A 77 7.58 7.17 -5.89
CA ILE A 77 6.35 6.45 -5.54
C ILE A 77 6.04 5.45 -6.66
N ASP A 78 5.72 4.21 -6.32
CA ASP A 78 5.25 3.22 -7.30
C ASP A 78 3.78 3.50 -7.68
N LEU A 79 3.53 3.78 -8.96
CA LEU A 79 2.21 3.96 -9.53
C LEU A 79 1.95 2.89 -10.59
N ASP A 80 1.26 1.83 -10.19
CA ASP A 80 0.83 0.78 -11.11
C ASP A 80 -0.44 1.20 -11.84
N VAL A 81 -0.45 1.10 -13.17
CA VAL A 81 -1.64 1.33 -14.01
C VAL A 81 -1.83 0.21 -15.02
N VAL A 82 -3.08 -0.09 -15.33
CA VAL A 82 -3.44 -1.02 -16.40
C VAL A 82 -3.88 -0.20 -17.61
N CYS A 83 -3.34 -0.52 -18.79
CA CYS A 83 -3.84 -0.04 -20.07
C CYS A 83 -4.67 -1.16 -20.71
N GLU A 84 -5.98 -1.11 -20.49
CA GLU A 84 -6.95 -2.11 -20.90
C GLU A 84 -7.42 -1.85 -22.33
N PHE A 85 -7.38 -2.88 -23.16
CA PHE A 85 -7.91 -2.85 -24.51
C PHE A 85 -9.22 -3.63 -24.53
N LYS A 86 -10.28 -3.06 -25.10
CA LYS A 86 -11.54 -3.81 -25.30
C LYS A 86 -11.47 -4.76 -26.48
N ARG A 87 -10.57 -4.48 -27.43
CA ARG A 87 -10.42 -5.21 -28.69
C ARG A 87 -8.95 -5.28 -29.05
N LYS A 88 -8.60 -6.20 -29.95
CA LYS A 88 -7.29 -6.23 -30.60
C LYS A 88 -7.44 -6.72 -32.03
N LYS A 89 -6.41 -6.55 -32.85
CA LYS A 89 -6.32 -7.29 -34.12
C LYS A 89 -6.33 -8.79 -33.82
N THR A 90 -7.02 -9.56 -34.65
CA THR A 90 -7.09 -11.02 -34.50
C THR A 90 -5.70 -11.66 -34.53
N THR A 91 -4.77 -11.10 -35.30
CA THR A 91 -3.37 -11.54 -35.41
C THR A 91 -2.47 -11.11 -34.25
N TRP A 92 -2.94 -10.24 -33.34
CA TRP A 92 -2.10 -9.76 -32.24
C TRP A 92 -1.92 -10.83 -31.17
N THR A 93 -0.66 -11.03 -30.82
CA THR A 93 -0.21 -11.76 -29.63
C THR A 93 0.12 -10.78 -28.51
N GLN A 94 0.57 -11.29 -27.36
CA GLN A 94 1.04 -10.45 -26.24
C GLN A 94 2.13 -9.48 -26.69
N TYR A 95 3.08 -9.95 -27.52
CA TYR A 95 4.14 -9.12 -28.11
C TYR A 95 3.57 -7.91 -28.86
N HIS A 96 2.57 -8.13 -29.70
CA HIS A 96 1.99 -7.07 -30.51
C HIS A 96 1.25 -6.04 -29.66
N LEU A 97 0.44 -6.49 -28.69
CA LEU A 97 -0.27 -5.59 -27.78
C LEU A 97 0.72 -4.76 -26.97
N LYS A 98 1.77 -5.40 -26.43
CA LYS A 98 2.79 -4.72 -25.64
C LYS A 98 3.54 -3.68 -26.45
N ASN A 99 4.01 -4.01 -27.64
CA ASN A 99 4.72 -3.07 -28.49
C ASN A 99 3.81 -1.97 -29.03
N ALA A 100 2.52 -2.23 -29.29
CA ALA A 100 1.59 -1.19 -29.69
C ALA A 100 1.50 -0.05 -28.66
N VAL A 101 1.49 -0.38 -27.36
CA VAL A 101 1.57 0.62 -26.28
C VAL A 101 2.94 1.28 -26.25
N GLY A 102 4.03 0.49 -26.24
CA GLY A 102 5.40 0.99 -26.14
C GLY A 102 5.80 1.91 -27.28
N ASP A 103 5.47 1.55 -28.51
CA ASP A 103 5.79 2.31 -29.72
C ASP A 103 5.02 3.63 -29.77
N HIS A 104 3.76 3.64 -29.31
CA HIS A 104 3.00 4.88 -29.20
C HIS A 104 3.56 5.80 -28.12
N LEU A 105 4.02 5.26 -26.98
CA LEU A 105 4.74 6.02 -25.95
C LEU A 105 6.04 6.63 -26.51
N LYS A 106 6.85 5.85 -27.25
CA LYS A 106 8.09 6.32 -27.89
C LYS A 106 7.85 7.38 -28.96
N ALA A 107 6.69 7.38 -29.61
CA ALA A 107 6.33 8.42 -30.58
C ALA A 107 6.07 9.79 -29.93
N HIS A 108 5.90 9.84 -28.60
CA HIS A 108 5.73 11.09 -27.86
C HIS A 108 7.09 11.60 -27.35
N GLY A 109 7.56 12.74 -27.86
CA GLY A 109 8.88 13.27 -27.51
C GLY A 109 9.15 13.49 -26.01
N THR A 110 8.10 13.68 -25.18
CA THR A 110 8.26 13.68 -23.72
C THR A 110 8.32 12.27 -23.14
N TYR A 111 7.42 11.35 -23.56
CA TYR A 111 7.35 10.03 -22.92
C TYR A 111 8.49 9.12 -23.35
N GLU A 112 8.99 9.28 -24.57
CA GLU A 112 10.22 8.64 -25.05
C GLU A 112 11.38 8.86 -24.07
N LYS A 113 11.57 10.11 -23.61
CA LYS A 113 12.66 10.47 -22.69
C LYS A 113 12.47 9.95 -21.27
N LEU A 114 11.22 9.70 -20.86
CA LEU A 114 10.89 9.18 -19.54
C LEU A 114 10.83 7.65 -19.52
N LEU A 115 10.84 7.01 -20.68
CA LEU A 115 10.66 5.56 -20.80
C LEU A 115 11.92 4.84 -20.31
N ASP A 116 11.74 3.92 -19.37
CA ASP A 116 12.78 3.01 -18.94
C ASP A 116 12.93 1.83 -19.91
N GLU A 117 13.91 0.97 -19.64
CA GLU A 117 14.03 -0.31 -20.34
C GLU A 117 12.72 -1.13 -20.25
N GLU A 118 12.44 -1.91 -21.29
CA GLU A 118 11.24 -2.72 -21.35
C GLU A 118 11.18 -3.70 -20.18
N GLY A 119 10.24 -3.51 -19.26
CA GLY A 119 9.97 -4.42 -18.16
C GLY A 119 9.47 -5.79 -18.63
N ARG A 120 9.31 -6.74 -17.71
CA ARG A 120 8.78 -8.07 -18.05
C ARG A 120 7.34 -7.99 -18.59
N ARG A 121 6.49 -7.25 -17.88
CA ARG A 121 5.04 -7.16 -18.16
C ARG A 121 4.60 -5.75 -18.56
N CYS A 122 5.20 -4.73 -17.96
CA CYS A 122 4.84 -3.32 -18.14
C CYS A 122 5.87 -2.54 -18.97
N TRP A 123 5.48 -1.34 -19.35
CA TRP A 123 6.36 -0.23 -19.72
C TRP A 123 6.42 0.74 -18.55
N THR A 124 7.62 1.19 -18.18
CA THR A 124 7.81 2.07 -17.02
C THR A 124 8.17 3.48 -17.49
N LEU A 125 7.45 4.49 -17.00
CA LEU A 125 7.80 5.90 -17.18
C LEU A 125 8.35 6.46 -15.87
N LYS A 126 9.58 6.99 -15.89
CA LYS A 126 10.22 7.69 -14.76
C LYS A 126 9.74 9.13 -14.68
N TYR A 127 8.55 9.32 -14.14
CA TYR A 127 7.89 10.62 -14.15
C TYR A 127 8.50 11.62 -13.18
N ARG A 128 8.58 12.87 -13.65
CA ARG A 128 8.95 14.05 -12.86
C ARG A 128 10.31 13.93 -12.15
N GLU A 129 11.29 13.19 -12.70
CA GLU A 129 12.66 13.13 -12.17
C GLU A 129 13.27 14.54 -11.97
N GLU A 130 13.01 15.48 -12.88
CA GLU A 130 13.45 16.89 -12.77
C GLU A 130 12.45 17.81 -12.04
N GLY A 131 11.33 17.27 -11.53
CA GLY A 131 10.28 18.01 -10.84
C GLY A 131 10.57 18.28 -9.37
N LEU A 132 9.57 18.80 -8.64
CA LEU A 132 9.62 18.92 -7.19
C LEU A 132 9.94 17.55 -6.56
N LYS A 133 10.91 17.51 -5.63
CA LYS A 133 11.41 16.29 -4.97
C LYS A 133 10.30 15.32 -4.51
N ASN A 134 9.17 15.86 -4.07
CA ASN A 134 8.04 15.08 -3.56
C ASN A 134 7.01 14.68 -4.64
N GLN A 135 7.32 14.75 -5.93
CA GLN A 135 6.39 14.40 -7.01
C GLN A 135 7.00 13.40 -8.01
N ARG A 136 8.07 12.71 -7.63
CA ARG A 136 8.68 11.67 -8.47
C ARG A 136 7.96 10.34 -8.30
N TYR A 137 7.71 9.65 -9.41
CA TYR A 137 7.11 8.31 -9.39
C TYR A 137 7.48 7.50 -10.62
N HIS A 138 7.57 6.19 -10.43
CA HIS A 138 7.59 5.22 -11.50
C HIS A 138 6.16 4.85 -11.86
N MET A 139 5.76 5.12 -13.10
CA MET A 139 4.46 4.70 -13.61
C MET A 139 4.62 3.44 -14.44
N ASP A 140 4.18 2.31 -13.89
CA ASP A 140 4.19 1.01 -14.56
C ASP A 140 2.89 0.81 -15.33
N ILE A 141 2.97 0.91 -16.66
CA ILE A 141 1.84 0.75 -17.57
C ILE A 141 1.79 -0.71 -18.03
N LEU A 142 0.82 -1.47 -17.53
CA LEU A 142 0.59 -2.87 -17.89
C LEU A 142 -0.43 -2.98 -19.04
N PRO A 143 -0.02 -3.37 -20.26
CA PRO A 143 -0.96 -3.65 -21.33
C PRO A 143 -1.78 -4.91 -21.00
N ALA A 144 -3.09 -4.80 -21.13
CA ALA A 144 -4.03 -5.88 -20.88
C ALA A 144 -5.15 -5.86 -21.91
N ILE A 145 -5.75 -7.01 -22.17
CA ILE A 145 -7.00 -7.12 -22.92
C ILE A 145 -8.09 -7.65 -22.01
N VAL A 146 -9.26 -7.04 -22.10
CA VAL A 146 -10.43 -7.47 -21.35
C VAL A 146 -10.94 -8.82 -21.84
N THR A 147 -11.43 -9.65 -20.93
CA THR A 147 -12.28 -10.80 -21.27
C THR A 147 -13.73 -10.31 -21.44
N ASP A 148 -14.56 -11.04 -22.19
CA ASP A 148 -15.88 -10.57 -22.65
C ASP A 148 -16.76 -9.94 -21.54
N GLY A 149 -17.33 -8.75 -21.80
CA GLY A 149 -18.34 -8.10 -20.94
C GLY A 149 -17.86 -6.99 -19.98
N TYR A 150 -16.57 -6.68 -19.95
CA TYR A 150 -15.87 -5.95 -18.89
C TYR A 150 -16.35 -4.54 -18.47
N SER A 151 -16.53 -3.61 -19.43
CA SER A 151 -16.58 -2.16 -19.06
C SER A 151 -17.82 -1.72 -18.28
N TYR A 152 -18.98 -2.34 -18.50
CA TYR A 152 -20.20 -2.05 -17.71
C TYR A 152 -20.14 -2.70 -16.32
N ILE A 153 -19.34 -3.76 -16.17
CA ILE A 153 -19.28 -4.58 -14.96
C ILE A 153 -18.36 -3.94 -13.92
N LEU A 154 -17.25 -3.32 -14.32
CA LEU A 154 -16.26 -2.79 -13.37
C LEU A 154 -16.84 -1.68 -12.47
N GLU A 155 -17.49 -0.66 -13.02
CA GLU A 155 -18.08 0.40 -12.19
C GLU A 155 -19.22 -0.12 -11.30
N ASN A 156 -19.98 -1.11 -11.79
CA ASN A 156 -21.09 -1.70 -11.05
C ASN A 156 -20.62 -2.68 -9.96
N SER A 157 -19.51 -3.39 -10.19
CA SER A 157 -18.92 -4.33 -9.22
C SER A 157 -18.33 -3.59 -8.03
N PHE A 158 -17.80 -2.39 -8.26
CA PHE A 158 -17.28 -1.51 -7.22
C PHE A 158 -18.43 -0.88 -6.39
N LYS A 159 -19.58 -0.57 -7.00
CA LYS A 159 -20.80 -0.17 -6.26
C LYS A 159 -21.37 -1.29 -5.37
N ASN A 160 -21.16 -2.55 -5.74
CA ASN A 160 -21.62 -3.69 -4.95
C ASN A 160 -20.46 -4.57 -4.47
N LEU A 161 -19.79 -4.13 -3.39
CA LEU A 161 -18.71 -4.88 -2.72
C LEU A 161 -19.10 -6.30 -2.25
N MET A 162 -20.40 -6.61 -2.16
CA MET A 162 -20.90 -7.92 -1.72
C MET A 162 -20.98 -8.95 -2.86
N ASP A 163 -20.96 -8.49 -4.12
CA ASP A 163 -20.93 -9.39 -5.28
C ASP A 163 -19.56 -10.08 -5.37
N GLU A 164 -19.54 -11.41 -5.26
CA GLU A 164 -18.30 -12.21 -5.26
C GLU A 164 -17.96 -12.76 -6.65
N ASP A 165 -18.69 -12.37 -7.69
CA ASP A 165 -18.38 -12.72 -9.07
C ASP A 165 -17.20 -11.88 -9.59
N TYR A 166 -16.00 -12.25 -9.16
CA TYR A 166 -14.76 -11.63 -9.58
C TYR A 166 -14.38 -11.98 -11.03
N ASP A 167 -14.87 -13.10 -11.56
CA ASP A 167 -14.46 -13.65 -12.87
C ASP A 167 -14.69 -12.66 -14.01
N LYS A 168 -15.75 -11.85 -13.90
CA LYS A 168 -16.07 -10.79 -14.85
C LYS A 168 -15.06 -9.62 -14.89
N LEU A 169 -14.17 -9.55 -13.90
CA LEU A 169 -13.11 -8.52 -13.79
C LEU A 169 -11.73 -9.06 -14.21
N GLN A 170 -11.68 -10.28 -14.74
CA GLN A 170 -10.45 -10.90 -15.22
C GLN A 170 -9.90 -10.16 -16.44
N LEU A 171 -8.58 -10.10 -16.52
CA LEU A 171 -7.81 -9.49 -17.58
C LEU A 171 -6.75 -10.47 -18.07
N SER A 172 -6.53 -10.47 -19.39
CA SER A 172 -5.41 -11.16 -20.00
C SER A 172 -4.24 -10.19 -20.17
N ILE A 173 -3.14 -10.41 -19.45
CA ILE A 173 -2.01 -9.47 -19.35
C ILE A 173 -0.80 -9.94 -20.17
N THR A 174 0.06 -9.00 -20.57
CA THR A 174 1.29 -9.33 -21.30
C THR A 174 2.41 -9.80 -20.37
N ASP A 175 3.16 -10.83 -20.76
CA ASP A 175 4.35 -11.31 -20.05
C ASP A 175 5.41 -11.83 -21.03
N LYS A 176 6.50 -11.08 -21.21
CA LYS A 176 7.53 -11.41 -22.22
C LYS A 176 8.36 -12.66 -21.91
N GLU A 177 8.26 -13.19 -20.69
CA GLU A 177 8.93 -14.44 -20.29
C GLU A 177 8.06 -15.68 -20.53
N LYS A 178 6.80 -15.53 -20.99
CA LYS A 178 5.94 -16.68 -21.30
C LYS A 178 6.25 -17.25 -22.68
N ASN A 179 6.26 -18.58 -22.78
CA ASN A 179 6.53 -19.30 -24.04
C ASN A 179 5.55 -18.93 -25.17
N ASN A 180 4.34 -18.51 -24.83
CA ASN A 180 3.31 -18.14 -25.81
C ASN A 180 3.31 -16.65 -26.20
N TYR A 181 4.25 -15.85 -25.70
CA TYR A 181 4.32 -14.39 -25.90
C TYR A 181 4.31 -13.97 -27.38
N TYR A 182 5.04 -14.69 -28.24
CA TYR A 182 5.16 -14.39 -29.68
C TYR A 182 4.13 -15.10 -30.55
N VAL A 183 3.42 -16.10 -30.05
CA VAL A 183 2.65 -17.04 -30.89
C VAL A 183 1.15 -17.07 -30.60
N SER A 184 0.74 -16.93 -29.35
CA SER A 184 -0.68 -17.06 -29.00
C SER A 184 -1.45 -15.79 -29.33
N THR A 185 -2.42 -15.93 -30.23
CA THR A 185 -3.39 -14.88 -30.58
C THR A 185 -4.67 -14.93 -29.74
N PHE A 186 -4.79 -15.91 -28.85
CA PHE A 186 -5.99 -16.17 -28.03
C PHE A 186 -5.77 -15.61 -26.62
N PRO A 187 -6.47 -14.51 -26.22
CA PRO A 187 -6.31 -13.91 -24.89
C PRO A 187 -6.45 -14.90 -23.73
N GLU A 188 -7.34 -15.87 -23.84
CA GLU A 188 -7.59 -16.93 -22.85
C GLU A 188 -6.34 -17.78 -22.55
N GLU A 189 -5.39 -17.87 -23.48
CA GLU A 189 -4.12 -18.57 -23.27
C GLU A 189 -3.05 -17.67 -22.62
N TRP A 190 -3.27 -16.36 -22.57
CA TRP A 190 -2.33 -15.42 -21.95
C TRP A 190 -2.39 -15.53 -20.42
N LEU A 191 -1.46 -14.87 -19.74
CA LEU A 191 -1.47 -14.84 -18.28
C LEU A 191 -2.72 -14.10 -17.80
N GLN A 192 -3.55 -14.78 -17.02
CA GLN A 192 -4.76 -14.19 -16.45
C GLN A 192 -4.46 -13.48 -15.13
N SER A 193 -4.99 -12.28 -14.95
CA SER A 193 -4.88 -11.48 -13.73
C SER A 193 -6.21 -10.82 -13.39
N ASN A 194 -6.41 -10.45 -12.13
CA ASN A 194 -7.64 -9.79 -11.69
C ASN A 194 -7.33 -8.72 -10.62
N PRO A 195 -6.67 -7.62 -11.01
CA PRO A 195 -6.21 -6.60 -10.07
C PRO A 195 -7.37 -5.90 -9.34
N TYR A 196 -8.49 -5.70 -10.03
CA TYR A 196 -9.65 -5.04 -9.45
C TYR A 196 -10.50 -5.96 -8.57
N GLY A 197 -10.60 -7.25 -8.92
CA GLY A 197 -11.16 -8.25 -8.02
C GLY A 197 -10.35 -8.37 -6.73
N TYR A 198 -9.01 -8.37 -6.84
CA TYR A 198 -8.13 -8.34 -5.67
C TYR A 198 -8.38 -7.10 -4.81
N ALA A 199 -8.48 -5.92 -5.42
CA ALA A 199 -8.77 -4.68 -4.69
C ALA A 199 -10.13 -4.72 -3.99
N LYS A 200 -11.17 -5.22 -4.68
CA LYS A 200 -12.50 -5.43 -4.10
C LYS A 200 -12.46 -6.37 -2.89
N TRP A 201 -11.78 -7.51 -3.02
CA TRP A 201 -11.57 -8.45 -1.92
C TRP A 201 -10.87 -7.80 -0.74
N PHE A 202 -9.79 -7.04 -0.99
CA PHE A 202 -9.04 -6.36 0.06
C PHE A 202 -9.90 -5.32 0.79
N MET A 203 -10.63 -4.50 0.05
CA MET A 203 -11.51 -3.48 0.65
C MET A 203 -12.64 -4.12 1.46
N LYS A 204 -13.20 -5.25 1.00
CA LYS A 204 -14.15 -6.05 1.80
C LYS A 204 -13.53 -6.50 3.13
N LYS A 205 -12.26 -6.93 3.14
CA LYS A 205 -11.53 -7.27 4.38
C LYS A 205 -11.29 -6.05 5.26
N ALA A 206 -10.88 -4.92 4.68
CA ALA A 206 -10.63 -3.68 5.41
C ALA A 206 -11.88 -3.14 6.10
N LEU A 207 -13.05 -3.32 5.48
CA LEU A 207 -14.37 -2.90 5.97
C LEU A 207 -15.01 -3.87 6.99
N LEU A 208 -14.29 -4.94 7.41
CA LEU A 208 -14.75 -5.81 8.49
C LEU A 208 -14.81 -5.11 9.84
N VAL A 209 -14.14 -3.96 9.99
CA VAL A 209 -14.15 -3.13 11.19
C VAL A 209 -15.59 -2.82 11.64
N GLY A 210 -15.82 -2.82 12.96
CA GLY A 210 -17.16 -2.68 13.57
C GLY A 210 -17.96 -1.45 13.15
N ILE A 211 -19.24 -1.42 13.56
CA ILE A 211 -20.32 -0.49 13.12
C ILE A 211 -19.88 0.99 13.02
N GLY A 212 -19.01 1.47 13.92
CA GLY A 212 -18.58 2.87 13.95
C GLY A 212 -17.84 3.33 12.68
N PHE A 213 -16.99 2.50 12.07
CA PHE A 213 -16.26 2.86 10.86
C PHE A 213 -17.11 2.69 9.59
N LYS A 214 -18.09 1.78 9.59
CA LYS A 214 -19.02 1.59 8.46
C LYS A 214 -19.87 2.83 8.18
N ASN A 215 -20.12 3.67 9.19
CA ASN A 215 -20.88 4.91 9.03
C ASN A 215 -20.03 6.05 8.44
N LEU A 216 -18.71 6.05 8.64
CA LEU A 216 -17.78 7.04 8.09
C LEU A 216 -17.41 6.75 6.63
N TYR A 217 -17.34 5.47 6.27
CA TYR A 217 -17.03 5.00 4.93
C TYR A 217 -18.32 4.51 4.28
N SER A 218 -19.10 5.43 3.72
CA SER A 218 -20.22 5.04 2.84
C SER A 218 -19.68 4.07 1.79
N LEU A 219 -20.20 2.84 1.77
CA LEU A 219 -19.76 1.76 0.87
C LEU A 219 -19.80 2.19 -0.62
N ASN A 220 -20.57 3.23 -0.94
CA ASN A 220 -20.74 3.77 -2.29
C ASN A 220 -19.65 4.78 -2.73
N GLU A 221 -18.95 5.45 -1.79
CA GLU A 221 -17.95 6.48 -2.14
C GLU A 221 -16.52 5.96 -2.19
N SER A 222 -16.23 4.90 -1.43
CA SER A 222 -14.85 4.38 -1.24
C SER A 222 -14.36 3.48 -2.37
N VAL A 223 -15.19 3.29 -3.40
CA VAL A 223 -15.07 2.19 -4.35
C VAL A 223 -15.34 2.76 -5.73
N LYS A 224 -14.46 3.67 -6.16
CA LYS A 224 -14.36 4.11 -7.54
C LYS A 224 -13.07 3.51 -8.12
N PRO A 225 -13.01 3.16 -9.41
CA PRO A 225 -11.77 2.69 -10.04
C PRO A 225 -10.61 3.70 -9.91
N THR A 226 -10.94 4.99 -9.81
CA THR A 226 -10.04 6.05 -9.34
C THR A 226 -10.54 6.53 -7.97
N PRO A 227 -9.92 6.12 -6.84
CA PRO A 227 -10.34 6.61 -5.54
C PRO A 227 -10.01 8.10 -5.39
N ASP A 228 -10.90 8.83 -4.74
CA ASP A 228 -10.59 10.18 -4.23
C ASP A 228 -9.54 10.05 -3.10
N TYR A 229 -8.80 11.13 -2.82
CA TYR A 229 -7.79 11.10 -1.75
C TYR A 229 -8.44 10.76 -0.40
N GLN A 230 -8.02 9.63 0.18
CA GLN A 230 -8.51 9.16 1.47
C GLN A 230 -7.81 9.90 2.61
N GLU A 231 -8.49 10.85 3.26
CA GLU A 231 -7.93 11.58 4.41
C GLU A 231 -7.70 10.65 5.61
N GLU A 232 -8.72 9.88 5.96
CA GLU A 232 -8.62 8.84 6.98
C GLU A 232 -8.35 7.49 6.34
N ARG A 233 -7.59 6.62 7.01
CA ARG A 233 -7.34 5.24 6.58
C ARG A 233 -7.91 4.22 7.56
N LEU A 234 -8.44 3.12 7.02
CA LEU A 234 -8.94 2.00 7.80
C LEU A 234 -7.80 1.30 8.55
N PRO A 235 -8.07 0.65 9.70
CA PRO A 235 -7.03 -0.02 10.48
C PRO A 235 -6.18 -0.99 9.65
N LEU A 236 -6.79 -1.84 8.82
CA LEU A 236 -6.07 -2.78 7.96
C LEU A 236 -5.13 -2.06 6.96
N GLN A 237 -5.59 -0.97 6.34
CA GLN A 237 -4.74 -0.19 5.41
C GLN A 237 -3.51 0.35 6.14
N ARG A 238 -3.70 0.92 7.33
CA ARG A 238 -2.61 1.45 8.17
C ARG A 238 -1.64 0.36 8.61
N VAL A 239 -2.14 -0.82 9.01
CA VAL A 239 -1.31 -2.00 9.31
C VAL A 239 -0.44 -2.35 8.10
N VAL A 240 -1.03 -2.52 6.91
CA VAL A 240 -0.26 -2.85 5.69
C VAL A 240 0.82 -1.80 5.40
N GLN A 241 0.52 -0.51 5.55
CA GLN A 241 1.52 0.55 5.36
C GLN A 241 2.69 0.46 6.36
N LEU A 242 2.39 0.22 7.65
CA LEU A 242 3.41 0.06 8.68
C LEU A 242 4.27 -1.19 8.41
N LEU A 243 3.66 -2.32 8.03
CA LEU A 243 4.38 -3.55 7.67
C LEU A 243 5.32 -3.33 6.47
N LYS A 244 4.83 -2.70 5.40
CA LYS A 244 5.64 -2.36 4.23
C LYS A 244 6.83 -1.48 4.60
N ARG A 245 6.60 -0.44 5.41
CA ARG A 245 7.68 0.45 5.86
C ARG A 245 8.71 -0.28 6.71
N HIS A 246 8.26 -1.10 7.66
CA HIS A 246 9.16 -1.90 8.48
C HIS A 246 10.04 -2.81 7.59
N ARG A 247 9.43 -3.46 6.59
CA ARG A 247 10.16 -4.25 5.60
C ARG A 247 11.21 -3.42 4.88
N ASP A 248 10.87 -2.23 4.40
CA ASP A 248 11.81 -1.38 3.69
C ASP A 248 12.99 -0.93 4.57
N ILE A 249 12.73 -0.55 5.82
CA ILE A 249 13.79 -0.19 6.78
C ILE A 249 14.65 -1.40 7.15
N TYR A 250 14.05 -2.55 7.44
CA TYR A 250 14.77 -3.77 7.80
C TYR A 250 15.74 -4.21 6.69
N PHE A 251 15.27 -4.26 5.44
CA PHE A 251 16.11 -4.65 4.30
C PHE A 251 17.03 -3.52 3.80
N SER A 252 16.81 -2.26 4.17
CA SER A 252 17.79 -1.19 3.88
C SER A 252 19.13 -1.39 4.59
N LYS A 253 19.13 -2.16 5.69
CA LYS A 253 20.32 -2.50 6.48
C LYS A 253 21.07 -3.72 5.94
N GLU A 254 20.45 -4.49 5.04
CA GLU A 254 21.05 -5.68 4.42
C GLU A 254 22.17 -5.27 3.47
N GLN A 255 23.37 -5.83 3.68
CA GLN A 255 24.55 -5.49 2.88
C GLN A 255 24.69 -6.37 1.64
N ASN A 256 24.13 -7.59 1.69
CA ASN A 256 24.15 -8.48 0.54
C ASN A 256 23.00 -8.15 -0.43
N ASP A 257 23.34 -7.61 -1.59
CA ASP A 257 22.36 -7.21 -2.61
C ASP A 257 21.47 -8.33 -3.14
N ASP A 258 22.00 -9.55 -3.27
CA ASP A 258 21.23 -10.70 -3.74
C ASP A 258 20.18 -11.14 -2.72
N VAL A 259 20.49 -10.98 -1.43
CA VAL A 259 19.54 -11.20 -0.33
C VAL A 259 18.56 -10.03 -0.23
N ARG A 260 19.05 -8.79 -0.33
CA ARG A 260 18.26 -7.54 -0.19
C ARG A 260 17.18 -7.43 -1.25
N LYS A 261 17.50 -7.73 -2.51
CA LYS A 261 16.55 -7.72 -3.64
C LYS A 261 15.46 -8.79 -3.51
N GLN A 262 15.69 -9.81 -2.68
CA GLN A 262 14.74 -10.89 -2.40
C GLN A 262 13.91 -10.64 -1.13
N LYS A 263 13.75 -9.38 -0.72
CA LYS A 263 12.84 -9.00 0.37
C LYS A 263 11.38 -9.40 0.06
N PRO A 264 10.51 -9.62 1.07
CA PRO A 264 9.11 -10.00 0.87
C PRO A 264 8.38 -9.00 0.00
N ILE A 265 7.69 -9.43 -1.05
CA ILE A 265 6.97 -8.51 -1.95
C ILE A 265 5.71 -7.94 -1.27
N SER A 266 5.31 -6.73 -1.69
CA SER A 266 4.15 -6.02 -1.12
C SER A 266 2.86 -6.84 -1.21
N CYS A 267 2.69 -7.61 -2.29
CA CYS A 267 1.51 -8.45 -2.50
C CYS A 267 1.40 -9.57 -1.46
N ILE A 268 2.52 -10.20 -1.05
CA ILE A 268 2.54 -11.20 0.02
C ILE A 268 2.13 -10.56 1.36
N ILE A 269 2.76 -9.44 1.72
CA ILE A 269 2.48 -8.72 2.98
C ILE A 269 1.00 -8.32 3.05
N THR A 270 0.50 -7.72 1.98
CA THR A 270 -0.89 -7.22 1.90
C THR A 270 -1.89 -8.37 1.97
N THR A 271 -1.65 -9.46 1.24
CA THR A 271 -2.55 -10.63 1.20
C THR A 271 -2.60 -11.32 2.56
N LEU A 272 -1.45 -11.63 3.16
CA LEU A 272 -1.42 -12.32 4.44
C LEU A 272 -1.95 -11.43 5.57
N ALA A 273 -1.68 -10.12 5.55
CA ALA A 273 -2.26 -9.19 6.51
C ALA A 273 -3.79 -9.15 6.43
N ALA A 274 -4.36 -9.07 5.23
CA ALA A 274 -5.80 -9.05 5.03
C ALA A 274 -6.48 -10.39 5.38
N ARG A 275 -5.80 -11.52 5.17
CA ARG A 275 -6.26 -12.84 5.62
C ARG A 275 -6.25 -12.96 7.15
N ALA A 276 -5.20 -12.47 7.79
CA ALA A 276 -5.01 -12.51 9.24
C ALA A 276 -5.91 -11.53 9.99
N TYR A 277 -6.37 -10.44 9.35
CA TYR A 277 -7.21 -9.42 9.97
C TYR A 277 -8.59 -9.96 10.34
N ARG A 278 -9.09 -9.58 11.53
CA ARG A 278 -10.37 -10.06 12.08
C ARG A 278 -11.37 -8.92 12.34
N GLY A 279 -11.10 -7.71 11.82
CA GLY A 279 -11.98 -6.56 11.98
C GLY A 279 -11.69 -5.72 13.23
N GLU A 280 -10.47 -5.79 13.76
CA GLU A 280 -10.04 -4.98 14.91
C GLU A 280 -10.14 -3.47 14.60
N ALA A 281 -10.82 -2.73 15.49
CA ALA A 281 -11.04 -1.29 15.31
C ALA A 281 -9.84 -0.43 15.72
N HIS A 282 -9.10 -0.87 16.73
CA HIS A 282 -7.92 -0.19 17.24
C HIS A 282 -6.68 -0.62 16.44
N LEU A 283 -5.85 0.35 16.06
CA LEU A 283 -4.71 0.09 15.18
C LEU A 283 -3.69 -0.86 15.83
N ILE A 284 -3.40 -0.70 17.12
CA ILE A 284 -2.45 -1.57 17.83
C ILE A 284 -2.95 -3.02 17.94
N ASP A 285 -4.26 -3.23 18.16
CA ASP A 285 -4.85 -4.56 18.20
C ASP A 285 -4.85 -5.21 16.81
N ALA A 286 -5.15 -4.42 15.78
CA ALA A 286 -5.06 -4.87 14.39
C ALA A 286 -3.62 -5.27 14.03
N MET A 287 -2.62 -4.48 14.45
CA MET A 287 -1.20 -4.73 14.19
C MET A 287 -0.76 -6.05 14.83
N TRP A 288 -0.96 -6.23 16.14
CA TRP A 288 -0.61 -7.46 16.84
C TRP A 288 -1.41 -8.67 16.37
N GLY A 289 -2.71 -8.48 16.13
CA GLY A 289 -3.57 -9.54 15.60
C GLY A 289 -3.06 -10.06 14.26
N VAL A 290 -2.69 -9.16 13.36
CA VAL A 290 -2.10 -9.51 12.07
C VAL A 290 -0.75 -10.20 12.25
N ILE A 291 0.19 -9.62 12.99
CA ILE A 291 1.55 -10.19 13.20
C ILE A 291 1.47 -11.62 13.74
N ASN A 292 0.63 -11.83 14.77
CA ASN A 292 0.53 -13.12 15.46
C ASN A 292 -0.16 -14.22 14.63
N ARG A 293 -1.00 -13.85 13.65
CA ARG A 293 -1.75 -14.82 12.83
C ARG A 293 -1.19 -14.97 11.41
N MET A 294 -0.40 -14.01 10.92
CA MET A 294 0.08 -13.95 9.54
C MET A 294 0.73 -15.24 9.05
N ARG A 295 1.56 -15.88 9.88
CA ARG A 295 2.22 -17.17 9.55
C ARG A 295 1.22 -18.29 9.29
N GLY A 296 0.13 -18.32 10.04
CA GLY A 296 -0.91 -19.36 9.93
C GLY A 296 -1.81 -19.20 8.71
N GLU A 297 -1.71 -18.11 7.97
CA GLU A 297 -2.48 -17.84 6.75
C GLU A 297 -1.73 -18.30 5.47
N ILE A 298 -0.55 -18.92 5.62
CA ILE A 298 0.22 -19.56 4.55
C ILE A 298 -0.28 -21.00 4.37
N GLU A 299 -0.66 -21.35 3.14
CA GLU A 299 -1.16 -22.68 2.80
C GLU A 299 0.02 -23.61 2.44
N PHE A 300 -0.23 -24.92 2.43
CA PHE A 300 0.68 -25.92 1.87
C PHE A 300 -0.04 -26.65 0.74
N LYS A 301 0.60 -26.76 -0.43
CA LYS A 301 0.04 -27.47 -1.59
C LYS A 301 1.10 -28.35 -2.23
N TYR A 302 0.71 -29.55 -2.62
CA TYR A 302 1.56 -30.43 -3.41
C TYR A 302 1.70 -29.89 -4.84
N VAL A 303 2.94 -29.67 -5.28
CA VAL A 303 3.25 -29.18 -6.62
C VAL A 303 4.09 -30.22 -7.36
N LEU A 304 3.55 -30.74 -8.46
CA LEU A 304 4.17 -31.80 -9.27
C LEU A 304 5.58 -31.44 -9.75
N GLU A 305 5.80 -30.18 -10.15
CA GLU A 305 7.11 -29.68 -10.60
C GLU A 305 8.21 -29.86 -9.55
N TYR A 306 7.87 -29.69 -8.27
CA TYR A 306 8.81 -29.82 -7.16
C TYR A 306 8.78 -31.22 -6.51
N GLY A 307 7.80 -32.06 -6.86
CA GLY A 307 7.61 -33.39 -6.27
C GLY A 307 7.31 -33.39 -4.77
N LYS A 308 6.91 -32.25 -4.19
CA LYS A 308 6.70 -32.07 -2.75
C LYS A 308 5.61 -31.05 -2.45
N GLU A 309 5.17 -31.02 -1.19
CA GLU A 309 4.39 -29.88 -0.69
C GLU A 309 5.28 -28.66 -0.55
N VAL A 310 4.76 -27.52 -1.01
CA VAL A 310 5.40 -26.22 -0.91
C VAL A 310 4.46 -25.21 -0.26
N GLU A 311 5.05 -24.20 0.38
CA GLU A 311 4.30 -23.07 0.88
C GLU A 311 3.65 -22.32 -0.29
N TRP A 312 2.38 -22.00 -0.10
CA TRP A 312 1.51 -21.47 -1.13
C TRP A 312 0.70 -20.30 -0.57
N ILE A 313 0.74 -19.18 -1.26
CA ILE A 313 -0.05 -18.00 -0.93
C ILE A 313 -0.97 -17.75 -2.11
N SER A 314 -2.18 -18.32 -2.05
CA SER A 314 -3.14 -18.21 -3.15
C SER A 314 -3.58 -16.77 -3.36
N ASN A 315 -3.68 -16.32 -4.62
CA ASN A 315 -4.44 -15.10 -4.92
C ASN A 315 -5.91 -15.33 -4.49
N PRO A 316 -6.48 -14.48 -3.62
CA PRO A 316 -7.83 -14.66 -3.08
C PRO A 316 -8.94 -14.62 -4.14
N VAL A 317 -8.67 -14.05 -5.32
CA VAL A 317 -9.61 -14.04 -6.45
C VAL A 317 -9.19 -14.96 -7.60
N ASN A 318 -8.07 -15.67 -7.44
CA ASN A 318 -7.63 -16.72 -8.37
C ASN A 318 -6.77 -17.75 -7.62
N ALA A 319 -7.40 -18.78 -7.09
CA ALA A 319 -6.70 -19.76 -6.22
C ALA A 319 -5.58 -20.56 -6.92
N SER A 320 -5.54 -20.52 -8.26
CA SER A 320 -4.47 -21.15 -9.07
C SER A 320 -3.18 -20.34 -9.11
N GLU A 321 -3.22 -19.05 -8.79
CA GLU A 321 -2.05 -18.18 -8.74
C GLU A 321 -1.40 -18.22 -7.36
N ASN A 322 -0.09 -18.48 -7.31
CA ASN A 322 0.72 -18.45 -6.09
C ASN A 322 1.58 -17.19 -6.05
N PHE A 323 1.38 -16.32 -5.06
CA PHE A 323 2.27 -15.16 -4.86
C PHE A 323 3.64 -15.53 -4.29
N ALA A 324 3.80 -16.75 -3.77
CA ALA A 324 5.05 -17.30 -3.27
C ALA A 324 5.69 -18.29 -4.27
N ASP A 325 5.36 -18.22 -5.56
CA ASP A 325 5.89 -19.10 -6.61
C ASP A 325 7.42 -19.22 -6.57
N ARG A 326 8.10 -18.07 -6.43
CA ARG A 326 9.57 -17.96 -6.39
C ARG A 326 10.22 -18.32 -5.04
N TRP A 327 9.46 -18.78 -4.05
CA TRP A 327 10.04 -19.21 -2.77
C TRP A 327 10.81 -20.53 -2.90
N ASN A 328 10.47 -21.34 -3.89
CA ASN A 328 11.08 -22.65 -4.13
C ASN A 328 12.17 -22.65 -5.21
N ASP A 329 12.45 -21.48 -5.81
CA ASP A 329 13.55 -21.33 -6.76
C ASP A 329 14.88 -21.77 -6.13
N LYS A 330 15.76 -22.31 -6.96
CA LYS A 330 17.14 -22.60 -6.54
C LYS A 330 17.80 -21.28 -6.11
N ASP A 331 18.48 -21.29 -4.97
CA ASP A 331 19.17 -20.13 -4.39
C ASP A 331 18.23 -18.97 -3.97
N SER A 332 16.95 -19.27 -3.72
CA SER A 332 15.99 -18.28 -3.22
C SER A 332 16.16 -18.00 -1.73
N TYR A 333 16.32 -16.71 -1.38
CA TYR A 333 16.28 -16.22 0.00
C TYR A 333 14.89 -15.75 0.41
N ARG A 334 13.89 -15.75 -0.50
CA ARG A 334 12.60 -15.06 -0.30
C ARG A 334 11.81 -15.58 0.90
N LYS A 335 11.76 -16.90 1.06
CA LYS A 335 11.10 -17.57 2.19
C LYS A 335 11.77 -17.19 3.51
N ASP A 336 13.08 -17.39 3.61
CA ASP A 336 13.84 -17.11 4.82
C ASP A 336 13.79 -15.63 5.17
N ASN A 337 13.88 -14.75 4.15
CA ASN A 337 13.71 -13.32 4.27
C ASN A 337 12.33 -12.93 4.82
N PHE A 338 11.25 -13.60 4.41
CA PHE A 338 9.93 -13.37 4.96
C PHE A 338 9.86 -13.71 6.44
N TYR A 339 10.31 -14.92 6.81
CA TYR A 339 10.23 -15.34 8.20
C TYR A 339 11.13 -14.52 9.13
N ARG A 340 12.39 -14.26 8.76
CA ARG A 340 13.28 -13.43 9.59
C ARG A 340 12.76 -11.99 9.74
N TRP A 341 12.16 -11.43 8.71
CA TRP A 341 11.56 -10.10 8.78
C TRP A 341 10.35 -10.08 9.70
N LEU A 342 9.48 -11.09 9.62
CA LEU A 342 8.30 -11.18 10.48
C LEU A 342 8.68 -11.39 11.95
N ASP A 343 9.72 -12.19 12.24
CA ASP A 343 10.27 -12.32 13.59
C ASP A 343 10.85 -11.00 14.09
N GLN A 344 11.66 -10.30 13.28
CA GLN A 344 12.21 -9.01 13.67
C GLN A 344 11.12 -7.97 13.93
N LEU A 345 10.08 -7.94 13.09
CA LEU A 345 8.94 -7.03 13.29
C LEU A 345 8.26 -7.24 14.64
N SER A 346 8.09 -8.49 15.07
CA SER A 346 7.52 -8.80 16.38
C SER A 346 8.42 -8.31 17.51
N ILE A 347 9.74 -8.48 17.37
CA ILE A 347 10.73 -8.04 18.36
C ILE A 347 10.75 -6.51 18.47
N ASP A 348 10.81 -5.81 17.33
CA ASP A 348 10.89 -4.35 17.27
C ASP A 348 9.63 -3.69 17.84
N LEU A 349 8.45 -4.25 17.54
CA LEU A 349 7.19 -3.73 18.06
C LEU A 349 7.04 -3.98 19.56
N ASP A 350 7.44 -5.16 20.06
CA ASP A 350 7.45 -5.47 21.50
C ASP A 350 8.43 -4.57 22.26
N ASP A 351 9.64 -4.35 21.72
CA ASP A 351 10.62 -3.42 22.31
C ASP A 351 10.05 -2.01 22.43
N ALA A 352 9.46 -1.49 21.35
CA ALA A 352 8.86 -0.15 21.32
C ALA A 352 7.69 0.01 22.31
N GLU A 353 6.82 -1.01 22.43
CA GLU A 353 5.67 -1.00 23.35
C GLU A 353 6.13 -1.06 24.82
N ASN A 354 7.23 -1.77 25.11
CA ASN A 354 7.75 -1.95 26.47
C ASN A 354 8.74 -0.86 26.90
N LYS A 355 9.17 0.05 26.01
CA LYS A 355 10.00 1.21 26.40
C LYS A 355 9.21 2.17 27.28
N THR A 356 9.90 2.72 28.29
CA THR A 356 9.41 3.83 29.10
C THR A 356 10.10 5.13 28.71
N GLY A 357 9.34 6.22 28.71
CA GLY A 357 9.81 7.55 28.31
C GLY A 357 9.75 7.79 26.79
N LEU A 358 9.19 8.96 26.41
CA LEU A 358 8.94 9.32 25.01
C LEU A 358 10.20 9.25 24.13
N LYS A 359 11.36 9.64 24.68
CA LYS A 359 12.64 9.59 23.96
C LYS A 359 13.01 8.16 23.56
N ASN A 360 12.91 7.21 24.48
CA ASN A 360 13.28 5.81 24.23
C ASN A 360 12.31 5.16 23.24
N ILE A 361 11.02 5.46 23.36
CA ILE A 361 9.99 5.01 22.40
C ILE A 361 10.29 5.58 21.01
N SER A 362 10.61 6.88 20.92
CA SER A 362 10.96 7.55 19.66
C SER A 362 12.20 6.94 19.02
N GLU A 363 13.25 6.67 19.79
CA GLU A 363 14.48 6.05 19.29
C GLU A 363 14.23 4.63 18.77
N SER A 364 13.48 3.81 19.52
CA SER A 364 13.10 2.45 19.12
C SER A 364 12.31 2.46 17.81
N LEU A 365 11.22 3.23 17.74
CA LEU A 365 10.40 3.35 16.53
C LEU A 365 11.17 3.95 15.35
N SER A 366 12.06 4.92 15.58
CA SER A 366 12.89 5.52 14.53
C SER A 366 13.80 4.48 13.87
N SER A 367 14.30 3.52 14.65
CA SER A 367 15.17 2.46 14.15
C SER A 367 14.43 1.45 13.25
N SER A 368 13.12 1.29 13.41
CA SER A 368 12.29 0.29 12.74
C SER A 368 11.38 0.87 11.64
N PHE A 369 10.95 2.12 11.76
CA PHE A 369 10.05 2.79 10.81
C PHE A 369 10.68 4.00 10.10
N GLY A 370 11.91 4.35 10.47
CA GLY A 370 12.65 5.50 9.93
C GLY A 370 12.48 6.74 10.80
N ARG A 371 13.59 7.49 10.98
CA ARG A 371 13.66 8.65 11.88
C ARG A 371 12.69 9.76 11.51
N LYS A 372 12.73 10.24 10.27
CA LYS A 372 11.93 11.38 9.78
C LYS A 372 10.41 11.23 10.04
N PRO A 373 9.73 10.13 9.64
CA PRO A 373 8.29 10.01 9.88
C PRO A 373 7.92 9.84 11.35
N VAL A 374 8.81 9.24 12.16
CA VAL A 374 8.64 9.09 13.61
C VAL A 374 8.77 10.43 14.31
N GLU A 375 9.85 11.18 14.05
CA GLU A 375 10.04 12.54 14.61
C GLU A 375 8.88 13.47 14.25
N ALA A 376 8.37 13.40 13.01
CA ALA A 376 7.19 14.15 12.60
C ALA A 376 5.92 13.74 13.40
N ALA A 377 5.75 12.46 13.71
CA ALA A 377 4.62 11.98 14.51
C ALA A 377 4.70 12.48 15.96
N PHE A 378 5.90 12.43 16.57
CA PHE A 378 6.13 12.99 17.90
C PHE A 378 5.95 14.52 17.92
N GLY A 379 6.39 15.23 16.87
CA GLY A 379 6.14 16.66 16.70
C GLY A 379 4.65 17.00 16.69
N GLN A 380 3.86 16.28 15.90
CA GLN A 380 2.39 16.42 15.86
C GLN A 380 1.73 16.13 17.22
N MET A 381 2.23 15.15 17.98
CA MET A 381 1.74 14.90 19.34
C MET A 381 2.06 16.06 20.29
N ALA A 382 3.28 16.59 20.21
CA ALA A 382 3.71 17.73 21.03
C ALA A 382 2.92 19.00 20.71
N ASP A 383 2.68 19.27 19.43
CA ASP A 383 1.84 20.40 18.98
C ASP A 383 0.40 20.26 19.49
N HIS A 384 -0.20 19.07 19.39
CA HIS A 384 -1.53 18.81 19.93
C HIS A 384 -1.58 19.00 21.46
N MET A 385 -0.56 18.53 22.20
CA MET A 385 -0.47 18.77 23.64
C MET A 385 -0.32 20.26 23.98
N ARG A 386 0.45 21.01 23.19
CA ARG A 386 0.60 22.47 23.34
C ARG A 386 -0.75 23.17 23.12
N ASP A 387 -1.49 22.79 22.09
CA ASP A 387 -2.81 23.37 21.79
C ASP A 387 -3.82 23.07 22.90
N LEU A 388 -3.83 21.85 23.43
CA LEU A 388 -4.63 21.51 24.62
C LEU A 388 -4.24 22.34 25.84
N THR A 389 -2.94 22.63 26.01
CA THR A 389 -2.46 23.45 27.12
C THR A 389 -2.95 24.88 26.96
N ASN A 390 -2.81 25.43 25.75
CA ASN A 390 -3.28 26.76 25.39
C ASN A 390 -4.81 26.91 25.49
N SER A 391 -5.57 25.82 25.28
CA SER A 391 -7.03 25.81 25.47
C SER A 391 -7.46 25.52 26.91
N GLY A 392 -6.53 25.22 27.83
CA GLY A 392 -6.82 24.86 29.22
C GLY A 392 -7.39 23.44 29.39
N ASN A 393 -7.31 22.60 28.37
CA ASN A 393 -7.85 21.23 28.36
C ASN A 393 -6.77 20.15 28.56
N ASN A 394 -5.50 20.54 28.67
CA ASN A 394 -4.41 19.61 28.93
C ASN A 394 -4.36 19.27 30.42
N ASN A 395 -4.29 17.99 30.73
CA ASN A 395 -4.24 17.47 32.08
C ASN A 395 -3.13 16.43 32.22
N ILE A 396 -2.61 16.28 33.43
CA ILE A 396 -1.70 15.22 33.82
C ILE A 396 -2.35 14.27 34.81
N ASP A 397 -2.29 12.97 34.54
CA ASP A 397 -2.56 11.96 35.56
C ASP A 397 -1.26 11.59 36.27
N ARG A 398 -1.18 11.97 37.55
CA ARG A 398 0.03 11.80 38.37
C ARG A 398 0.39 10.35 38.65
N ASN A 399 -0.59 9.44 38.66
CA ASN A 399 -0.32 8.03 38.97
C ASN A 399 0.35 7.30 37.80
N ASN A 400 0.01 7.69 36.57
CA ASN A 400 0.46 7.03 35.35
C ASN A 400 1.43 7.89 34.52
N GLY A 401 1.70 9.13 34.92
CA GLY A 401 2.58 10.07 34.22
C GLY A 401 2.07 10.49 32.84
N LEU A 402 0.75 10.41 32.62
CA LEU A 402 0.13 10.65 31.32
C LEU A 402 -0.27 12.11 31.16
N VAL A 403 0.01 12.68 29.99
CA VAL A 403 -0.34 14.06 29.62
C VAL A 403 -1.32 14.05 28.44
N GLY A 404 -2.44 14.77 28.56
CA GLY A 404 -3.43 14.91 27.49
C GLY A 404 -4.82 15.34 27.98
N LEU A 405 -5.85 15.10 27.16
CA LEU A 405 -7.25 15.33 27.54
C LEU A 405 -7.62 14.45 28.75
N ALA A 406 -8.43 14.99 29.65
CA ALA A 406 -9.01 14.23 30.75
C ALA A 406 -9.88 13.09 30.19
N THR A 407 -9.45 11.85 30.38
CA THR A 407 -10.22 10.66 30.00
C THR A 407 -11.05 10.17 31.18
N ALA A 408 -12.28 9.71 30.89
CA ALA A 408 -13.15 9.14 31.90
C ALA A 408 -12.48 7.92 32.56
N GLY A 409 -12.42 7.91 33.90
CA GLY A 409 -11.84 6.83 34.70
C GLY A 409 -10.47 7.11 35.34
N LEU A 410 -9.83 8.25 35.03
CA LEU A 410 -8.62 8.68 35.75
C LEU A 410 -9.00 9.45 37.02
N THR A 411 -8.40 9.08 38.17
CA THR A 411 -8.78 9.59 39.50
C THR A 411 -7.86 10.71 40.01
N SER A 412 -6.72 10.95 39.36
CA SER A 412 -5.65 11.87 39.80
C SER A 412 -5.26 12.90 38.73
N ILE A 413 -6.26 13.48 38.10
CA ILE A 413 -6.15 14.45 37.00
C ILE A 413 -5.85 15.85 37.55
N ASN A 414 -4.76 16.48 37.11
CA ASN A 414 -4.49 17.90 37.36
C ASN A 414 -4.36 18.66 36.04
N PRO A 415 -4.95 19.87 35.91
CA PRO A 415 -4.75 20.68 34.72
C PRO A 415 -3.29 21.15 34.62
N ILE A 416 -2.74 21.08 33.41
CA ILE A 416 -1.43 21.66 33.11
C ILE A 416 -1.63 23.14 32.85
N LYS A 417 -0.93 23.97 33.62
CA LYS A 417 -1.02 25.42 33.50
C LYS A 417 -0.43 25.88 32.16
N LYS A 418 -0.99 26.95 31.62
CA LYS A 418 -0.38 27.68 30.50
C LYS A 418 0.98 28.20 30.94
N HIS A 419 1.94 28.09 30.04
CA HIS A 419 3.24 28.71 30.21
C HIS A 419 3.15 30.13 29.66
N ASP A 420 3.10 31.10 30.57
CA ASP A 420 3.26 32.51 30.23
C ASP A 420 4.74 32.83 30.44
N PHE A 421 5.46 33.18 29.38
CA PHE A 421 6.88 33.54 29.48
C PHE A 421 6.99 34.95 30.09
N TYR A 422 6.76 35.07 31.41
CA TYR A 422 7.02 36.30 32.15
C TYR A 422 8.52 36.44 32.38
N GLY A 423 9.20 36.87 31.33
CA GLY A 423 10.57 37.36 31.32
C GLY A 423 10.65 38.83 30.89
N LYS A 424 9.59 39.62 31.11
CA LYS A 424 9.71 41.08 31.16
C LYS A 424 9.85 41.47 32.61
N THR A 425 11.05 41.91 32.97
CA THR A 425 11.35 42.68 34.17
C THR A 425 10.30 43.78 34.32
N GLU A 426 9.48 43.67 35.36
CA GLU A 426 8.91 44.85 35.99
C GLU A 426 10.11 45.59 36.62
N GLU A 427 10.59 46.61 35.93
CA GLU A 427 11.41 47.65 36.59
C GLU A 427 10.47 48.45 37.49
N GLU A 428 10.77 48.43 38.79
CA GLU A 428 10.16 49.26 39.84
C GLU A 428 10.31 50.76 39.58
#